data_AF-C6XID1-F1
#
_entry.id   AF-C6XID1-F1
#
_cell.length_a   1.000
_cell.length_b   1.000
_cell.length_c   1.000
_cell.angle_alpha   90.00
_cell.angle_beta   90.00
_cell.angle_gamma   90.00
#
_symmetry.space_group_name_H-M   'P 1'
#
loop_
_entity.id
_entity.type
_entity.pdbx_description
1 polymer ?
#
loop_
_entity_poly.entity_id
_entity_poly.type
_entity_poly.pdbx_seq_one_letter_code
_entity_poly.pdbx_strand_id
1 'polypeptide(L)'
;MKITDEEYAVRLETGAAKTCLCWRFKRKDGAVFGASDHDRLLEIDGVEYHPDRALSGVNFVNTSELSPGYVSGDGALSANFLTQADLANGLWDGASVSVWRVDWEMPELKMHVWSGYLGEITHGAQAFHVELVCLKAQLERRIGRIYAGQCDAALGSARCGVDLSGIHADAVCDKTFETCQSKFSNQVNFQGFPHLPGMDAVISGPSANGINDGGAR
;
A
#
# COMPACT_ATOMS: atom_id res chain seq x y z
N MET A 1 -14.36 6.29 -17.15
CA MET A 1 -15.10 5.27 -17.94
C MET A 1 -14.92 3.95 -17.24
N LYS A 2 -15.99 3.34 -16.72
CA LYS A 2 -15.91 2.00 -16.11
C LYS A 2 -15.98 0.98 -17.24
N ILE A 3 -15.08 0.01 -17.24
CA ILE A 3 -15.11 -1.09 -18.20
C ILE A 3 -16.12 -2.10 -17.66
N THR A 4 -17.16 -2.36 -18.43
CA THR A 4 -18.23 -3.32 -18.13
C THR A 4 -18.54 -4.13 -19.37
N ASP A 5 -18.94 -5.37 -19.16
CA ASP A 5 -19.47 -6.21 -20.24
C ASP A 5 -20.70 -5.54 -20.89
N GLU A 6 -20.84 -5.68 -22.21
CA GLU A 6 -21.93 -5.07 -22.98
C GLU A 6 -23.29 -5.66 -22.58
N GLU A 7 -23.34 -6.97 -22.31
CA GLU A 7 -24.55 -7.63 -21.84
C GLU A 7 -24.98 -7.11 -20.47
N TYR A 8 -24.01 -6.90 -19.57
CA TYR A 8 -24.29 -6.36 -18.25
C TYR A 8 -24.79 -4.91 -18.31
N ALA A 9 -24.22 -4.09 -19.19
CA ALA A 9 -24.66 -2.71 -19.40
C ALA A 9 -26.13 -2.65 -19.84
N VAL A 10 -26.54 -3.48 -20.82
CA VAL A 10 -27.92 -3.55 -21.29
C VAL A 10 -28.88 -3.97 -20.16
N ARG A 11 -28.51 -4.96 -19.35
CA ARG A 11 -29.34 -5.40 -18.22
C ARG A 11 -29.50 -4.32 -17.15
N LEU A 12 -28.45 -3.54 -16.89
CA LEU A 12 -28.50 -2.40 -15.98
C LEU A 12 -29.43 -1.30 -16.53
N GLU A 13 -29.32 -0.97 -17.82
CA GLU A 13 -30.14 0.07 -18.47
C GLU A 13 -31.62 -0.31 -18.55
N THR A 14 -31.90 -1.58 -18.84
CA THR A 14 -33.27 -2.11 -18.94
C THR A 14 -33.92 -2.40 -17.57
N GLY A 15 -33.14 -2.31 -16.48
CA GLY A 15 -33.60 -2.67 -15.12
C GLY A 15 -33.79 -4.18 -14.90
N ALA A 16 -33.31 -5.01 -15.82
CA ALA A 16 -33.37 -6.46 -15.71
C ALA A 16 -32.31 -7.03 -14.73
N ALA A 17 -31.23 -6.29 -14.50
CA ALA A 17 -30.14 -6.71 -13.62
C ALA A 17 -30.59 -6.71 -12.15
N LYS A 18 -30.28 -7.81 -11.43
CA LYS A 18 -30.52 -7.89 -9.99
C LYS A 18 -29.19 -7.77 -9.28
N THR A 19 -28.85 -6.55 -8.87
CA THR A 19 -27.48 -6.24 -8.44
C THR A 19 -27.26 -6.39 -6.94
N CYS A 20 -26.10 -6.91 -6.56
CA CYS A 20 -25.55 -6.89 -5.20
C CYS A 20 -24.12 -6.33 -5.21
N LEU A 21 -23.59 -5.95 -4.05
CA LEU A 21 -22.19 -5.61 -3.84
C LEU A 21 -21.42 -6.79 -3.27
N CYS A 22 -20.33 -7.14 -3.94
CA CYS A 22 -19.41 -8.20 -3.56
C CYS A 22 -18.03 -7.61 -3.24
N TRP A 23 -17.58 -7.82 -2.02
CA TRP A 23 -16.34 -7.32 -1.45
C TRP A 23 -15.31 -8.42 -1.40
N ARG A 24 -14.21 -8.23 -2.10
CA ARG A 24 -13.08 -9.14 -2.09
C ARG A 24 -11.94 -8.53 -1.28
N PHE A 25 -11.55 -9.22 -0.22
CA PHE A 25 -10.41 -8.86 0.61
C PHE A 25 -9.25 -9.80 0.31
N LYS A 26 -8.03 -9.25 0.26
CA LYS A 26 -6.81 -10.05 0.14
C LYS A 26 -5.79 -9.58 1.17
N ARG A 27 -5.44 -10.49 2.08
CA ARG A 27 -4.41 -10.29 3.10
C ARG A 27 -3.01 -10.31 2.50
N LYS A 28 -2.03 -9.77 3.24
CA LYS A 28 -0.61 -9.72 2.83
C LYS A 28 0.01 -11.12 2.65
N ASP A 29 -0.48 -12.10 3.39
CA ASP A 29 -0.09 -13.52 3.28
C ASP A 29 -0.67 -14.23 2.03
N GLY A 30 -1.54 -13.55 1.27
CA GLY A 30 -2.15 -14.07 0.06
C GLY A 30 -3.53 -14.70 0.26
N ALA A 31 -4.02 -14.85 1.49
CA ALA A 31 -5.37 -15.35 1.76
C ALA A 31 -6.44 -14.38 1.21
N VAL A 32 -7.50 -14.95 0.62
CA VAL A 32 -8.58 -14.21 -0.05
C VAL A 32 -9.90 -14.52 0.63
N PHE A 33 -10.70 -13.49 0.86
CA PHE A 33 -12.00 -13.59 1.54
C PHE A 33 -13.05 -12.80 0.75
N GLY A 34 -14.25 -13.36 0.63
CA GLY A 34 -15.38 -12.72 -0.02
C GLY A 34 -16.50 -12.44 0.99
N ALA A 35 -17.09 -11.25 0.88
CA ALA A 35 -18.32 -10.89 1.57
C ALA A 35 -19.31 -10.23 0.60
N SER A 36 -20.60 -10.47 0.74
CA SER A 36 -21.63 -9.87 -0.10
C SER A 36 -22.75 -9.25 0.73
N ASP A 37 -23.37 -8.18 0.22
CA ASP A 37 -24.61 -7.63 0.81
C ASP A 37 -25.86 -8.44 0.42
N HIS A 38 -25.68 -9.50 -0.38
CA HIS A 38 -26.71 -10.47 -0.73
C HIS A 38 -26.94 -11.46 0.42
N ASP A 39 -28.12 -12.08 0.47
CA ASP A 39 -28.53 -12.99 1.53
C ASP A 39 -28.14 -14.46 1.28
N ARG A 40 -27.50 -14.75 0.15
CA ARG A 40 -27.01 -16.09 -0.23
C ARG A 40 -25.52 -16.09 -0.51
N LEU A 41 -24.91 -17.26 -0.30
CA LEU A 41 -23.54 -17.54 -0.71
C LEU A 41 -23.44 -17.40 -2.23
N LEU A 42 -22.46 -16.62 -2.70
CA LEU A 42 -22.16 -16.45 -4.12
C LEU A 42 -20.74 -16.94 -4.39
N GLU A 43 -20.52 -17.53 -5.57
CA GLU A 43 -19.18 -17.89 -6.04
C GLU A 43 -18.84 -17.04 -7.26
N ILE A 44 -17.71 -16.32 -7.19
CA ILE A 44 -17.26 -15.44 -8.28
C ILE A 44 -15.74 -15.60 -8.42
N ASP A 45 -15.28 -15.95 -9.63
CA ASP A 45 -13.86 -16.22 -9.92
C ASP A 45 -13.19 -17.23 -8.97
N GLY A 46 -13.94 -18.24 -8.51
CA GLY A 46 -13.45 -19.23 -7.55
C GLY A 46 -13.25 -18.70 -6.12
N VAL A 47 -13.85 -17.56 -5.78
CA VAL A 47 -13.92 -17.02 -4.42
C VAL A 47 -15.35 -17.10 -3.91
N GLU A 48 -15.52 -17.65 -2.71
CA GLU A 48 -16.80 -17.68 -2.00
C GLU A 48 -17.06 -16.34 -1.30
N TYR A 49 -18.22 -15.74 -1.58
CA TYR A 49 -18.70 -14.49 -0.98
C TYR A 49 -19.83 -14.81 -0.01
N HIS A 50 -19.53 -14.74 1.28
CA HIS A 50 -20.50 -15.02 2.33
C HIS A 50 -21.43 -13.82 2.57
N PRO A 51 -22.72 -14.06 2.84
CA PRO A 51 -23.65 -13.01 3.24
C PRO A 51 -23.16 -12.25 4.47
N ASP A 52 -23.02 -10.93 4.33
CA ASP A 52 -22.65 -10.03 5.40
C ASP A 52 -23.39 -8.70 5.27
N ARG A 53 -24.39 -8.52 6.15
CA ARG A 53 -25.22 -7.31 6.18
C ARG A 53 -24.49 -6.10 6.75
N ALA A 54 -23.34 -6.26 7.39
CA ALA A 54 -22.62 -5.13 7.95
C ALA A 54 -22.02 -4.21 6.86
N LEU A 55 -21.95 -4.69 5.62
CA LEU A 55 -21.41 -4.00 4.46
C LEU A 55 -22.45 -3.19 3.66
N SER A 56 -23.74 -3.32 3.96
CA SER A 56 -24.82 -2.70 3.15
C SER A 56 -24.94 -1.18 3.34
N GLY A 57 -24.25 -0.58 4.32
CA GLY A 57 -24.31 0.85 4.64
C GLY A 57 -23.18 1.70 4.06
N VAL A 58 -22.23 1.11 3.31
CA VAL A 58 -21.03 1.83 2.88
C VAL A 58 -21.31 2.66 1.62
N ASN A 59 -21.13 3.98 1.74
CA ASN A 59 -21.25 4.90 0.61
C ASN A 59 -19.89 5.18 -0.04
N PHE A 60 -19.76 4.84 -1.31
CA PHE A 60 -18.54 5.14 -2.07
C PHE A 60 -18.58 6.56 -2.63
N VAL A 61 -17.71 7.43 -2.10
CA VAL A 61 -17.51 8.78 -2.65
C VAL A 61 -16.41 8.72 -3.72
N ASN A 62 -16.77 8.98 -4.97
CA ASN A 62 -15.81 9.16 -6.06
C ASN A 62 -15.59 10.65 -6.31
N THR A 63 -14.38 11.13 -6.05
CA THR A 63 -13.95 12.49 -6.41
C THR A 63 -13.08 12.46 -7.67
N SER A 64 -13.18 13.47 -8.52
CA SER A 64 -12.28 13.66 -9.67
C SER A 64 -10.90 14.22 -9.28
N GLU A 65 -10.75 14.65 -8.02
CA GLU A 65 -9.54 15.23 -7.46
C GLU A 65 -8.51 14.15 -7.09
N LEU A 66 -7.25 14.54 -6.91
CA LEU A 66 -6.18 13.60 -6.53
C LEU A 66 -6.10 13.34 -5.01
N SER A 67 -6.82 14.13 -4.20
CA SER A 67 -6.97 13.89 -2.77
C SER A 67 -7.53 12.48 -2.54
N PRO A 68 -7.03 11.74 -1.53
CA PRO A 68 -7.59 10.44 -1.18
C PRO A 68 -9.09 10.59 -0.91
N GLY A 69 -9.90 9.90 -1.71
CA GLY A 69 -11.28 9.66 -1.34
C GLY A 69 -11.28 8.72 -0.14
N TYR A 70 -11.69 9.24 1.02
CA TYR A 70 -11.98 8.43 2.19
C TYR A 70 -13.37 7.84 2.01
N VAL A 71 -13.46 6.52 2.13
CA VAL A 71 -14.73 5.86 2.36
C VAL A 71 -14.71 5.48 3.83
N SER A 72 -15.19 6.39 4.68
CA SER A 72 -15.48 6.05 6.08
C SER A 72 -16.77 5.24 6.06
N GLY A 73 -16.63 3.92 6.04
CA GLY A 73 -17.72 3.06 6.46
C GLY A 73 -17.80 3.16 7.98
N ASP A 74 -18.81 3.84 8.52
CA ASP A 74 -19.32 3.48 9.84
C ASP A 74 -20.04 2.13 9.69
N GLY A 75 -19.21 1.10 9.56
CA GLY A 75 -19.63 -0.28 9.50
C GLY A 75 -18.65 -1.00 10.40
N ALA A 76 -19.15 -1.59 11.48
CA ALA A 76 -18.47 -2.70 12.08
C ALA A 76 -18.25 -3.69 10.93
N LEU A 77 -17.03 -3.82 10.39
CA LEU A 77 -16.73 -4.91 9.48
C LEU A 77 -16.77 -6.19 10.34
N SER A 78 -17.97 -6.64 10.70
CA SER A 78 -18.22 -7.88 11.43
C SER A 78 -18.32 -9.01 10.42
N ALA A 79 -17.31 -9.11 9.55
CA ALA A 79 -17.19 -10.27 8.72
C ALA A 79 -16.66 -11.40 9.59
N ASN A 80 -17.27 -12.58 9.52
CA ASN A 80 -16.87 -13.75 10.32
C ASN A 80 -15.38 -14.12 10.16
N PHE A 81 -14.72 -13.64 9.10
CA PHE A 81 -13.30 -13.83 8.84
C PHE A 81 -12.37 -12.76 9.44
N LEU A 82 -12.88 -11.62 9.93
CA LEU A 82 -12.10 -10.59 10.62
C LEU A 82 -12.07 -10.90 12.13
N THR A 83 -11.25 -11.86 12.54
CA THR A 83 -11.16 -12.22 13.96
C THR A 83 -10.38 -11.18 14.76
N GLN A 84 -10.74 -10.97 16.03
CA GLN A 84 -10.00 -10.08 16.93
C GLN A 84 -8.52 -10.47 17.06
N ALA A 85 -8.21 -11.77 17.01
CA ALA A 85 -6.84 -12.26 17.06
C ALA A 85 -6.05 -11.87 15.81
N ASP A 86 -6.63 -11.97 14.61
CA ASP A 86 -5.95 -11.55 13.38
C ASP A 86 -5.72 -10.04 13.33
N LEU A 87 -6.71 -9.26 13.79
CA LEU A 87 -6.62 -7.80 13.86
C LEU A 87 -5.55 -7.35 14.85
N ALA A 88 -5.50 -7.94 16.05
CA ALA A 88 -4.48 -7.62 17.06
C ALA A 88 -3.05 -7.96 16.60
N ASN A 89 -2.90 -8.93 15.69
CA ASN A 89 -1.62 -9.29 15.09
C ASN A 89 -1.27 -8.48 13.83
N GLY A 90 -2.08 -7.47 13.46
CA GLY A 90 -1.84 -6.61 12.30
C GLY A 90 -1.91 -7.32 10.95
N LEU A 91 -2.53 -8.50 10.88
CA LEU A 91 -2.55 -9.32 9.65
C LEU A 91 -3.39 -8.70 8.53
N TRP A 92 -4.30 -7.79 8.90
CA TRP A 92 -5.19 -7.07 8.01
C TRP A 92 -4.70 -5.67 7.62
N ASP A 93 -3.60 -5.19 8.21
CA ASP A 93 -3.06 -3.86 7.93
C ASP A 93 -2.65 -3.75 6.46
N GLY A 94 -3.26 -2.83 5.73
CA GLY A 94 -3.00 -2.65 4.31
C GLY A 94 -3.47 -3.82 3.42
N ALA A 95 -4.36 -4.68 3.92
CA ALA A 95 -5.00 -5.71 3.11
C ALA A 95 -5.82 -5.03 1.99
N SER A 96 -5.70 -5.52 0.76
CA SER A 96 -6.35 -4.91 -0.39
C SER A 96 -7.83 -5.28 -0.44
N VAL A 97 -8.66 -4.32 -0.83
CA VAL A 97 -10.12 -4.47 -0.95
C VAL A 97 -10.53 -4.10 -2.37
N SER A 98 -11.30 -4.97 -3.01
CA SER A 98 -11.93 -4.71 -4.30
C SER A 98 -13.43 -4.93 -4.19
N VAL A 99 -14.20 -3.95 -4.60
CA VAL A 99 -15.67 -3.99 -4.57
C VAL A 99 -16.20 -4.12 -5.98
N TRP A 100 -17.04 -5.11 -6.18
CA TRP A 100 -17.70 -5.44 -7.42
C TRP A 100 -19.20 -5.26 -7.25
N ARG A 101 -19.87 -4.78 -8.30
CA ARG A 101 -21.33 -4.85 -8.41
C ARG A 101 -21.65 -5.97 -9.38
N VAL A 102 -22.40 -6.96 -8.91
CA VAL A 102 -22.59 -8.25 -9.57
C VAL A 102 -24.08 -8.49 -9.76
N ASP A 103 -24.48 -9.03 -10.92
CA ASP A 103 -25.82 -9.61 -11.07
C ASP A 103 -25.86 -10.95 -10.33
N TRP A 104 -26.61 -11.06 -9.24
CA TRP A 104 -26.61 -12.28 -8.44
C TRP A 104 -27.33 -13.46 -9.13
N GLU A 105 -28.08 -13.22 -10.22
CA GLU A 105 -28.61 -14.32 -11.06
C GLU A 105 -27.57 -14.84 -12.06
N MET A 106 -26.62 -14.00 -12.44
CA MET A 106 -25.56 -14.28 -13.42
C MET A 106 -24.23 -13.70 -12.91
N PRO A 107 -23.57 -14.37 -11.93
CA PRO A 107 -22.42 -13.80 -11.20
C PRO A 107 -21.19 -13.49 -12.07
N GLU A 108 -21.14 -14.03 -13.29
CA GLU A 108 -20.19 -13.69 -14.34
C GLU A 108 -20.34 -12.24 -14.83
N LEU A 109 -21.56 -11.69 -14.79
CA LEU A 109 -21.86 -10.31 -15.14
C LEU A 109 -21.58 -9.39 -13.95
N LYS A 110 -20.44 -8.71 -13.99
CA LYS A 110 -19.98 -7.82 -12.92
C LYS A 110 -19.28 -6.59 -13.44
N MET A 111 -19.26 -5.57 -12.58
CA MET A 111 -18.50 -4.35 -12.81
C MET A 111 -17.66 -3.99 -11.59
N HIS A 112 -16.45 -3.50 -11.83
CA HIS A 112 -15.63 -2.98 -10.75
C HIS A 112 -16.18 -1.63 -10.27
N VAL A 113 -16.47 -1.52 -8.97
CA VAL A 113 -17.01 -0.31 -8.36
C VAL A 113 -15.89 0.54 -7.79
N TRP A 114 -15.01 -0.07 -6.99
CA TRP A 114 -13.99 0.61 -6.20
C TRP A 114 -12.89 -0.36 -5.76
N SER A 115 -11.67 0.12 -5.61
CA SER A 115 -10.56 -0.63 -5.00
C SER A 115 -9.74 0.26 -4.08
N GLY A 116 -9.16 -0.34 -3.06
CA GLY A 116 -8.33 0.32 -2.07
C GLY A 116 -7.74 -0.67 -1.08
N TYR A 117 -7.51 -0.23 0.16
CA TYR A 117 -6.94 -1.04 1.21
C TYR A 117 -7.55 -0.68 2.57
N LEU A 118 -7.46 -1.64 3.50
CA LEU A 118 -7.77 -1.42 4.91
C LEU A 118 -6.67 -0.55 5.52
N GLY A 119 -7.08 0.61 6.02
CA GLY A 119 -6.26 1.59 6.72
C GLY A 119 -6.12 1.26 8.20
N GLU A 120 -6.11 2.29 9.05
CA GLU A 120 -6.05 2.07 10.49
C GLU A 120 -7.30 1.37 11.02
N ILE A 121 -7.07 0.45 11.95
CA ILE A 121 -8.11 -0.33 12.62
C ILE A 121 -8.17 0.16 14.05
N THR A 122 -9.28 0.81 14.42
CA THR A 122 -9.49 1.30 15.77
C THR A 122 -10.51 0.44 16.50
N HIS A 123 -10.24 0.19 17.79
CA HIS A 123 -11.08 -0.63 18.64
C HIS A 123 -12.08 0.26 19.39
N GLY A 124 -13.38 0.09 19.12
CA GLY A 124 -14.46 0.64 19.93
C GLY A 124 -14.92 -0.31 21.03
N ALA A 125 -15.86 0.14 21.86
CA ALA A 125 -16.38 -0.64 22.99
C ALA A 125 -17.23 -1.88 22.59
N GLN A 126 -17.82 -1.88 21.39
CA GLN A 126 -18.69 -2.97 20.90
C GLN A 126 -18.38 -3.40 19.45
N ALA A 127 -17.50 -2.68 18.75
CA ALA A 127 -17.17 -2.94 17.36
C ALA A 127 -15.80 -2.36 17.00
N PHE A 128 -15.22 -2.88 15.93
CA PHE A 128 -14.03 -2.32 15.29
C PHE A 128 -14.46 -1.31 14.23
N HIS A 129 -13.73 -0.21 14.13
CA HIS A 129 -13.86 0.74 13.04
C HIS A 129 -12.62 0.59 12.15
N VAL A 130 -12.85 0.42 10.85
CA VAL A 130 -11.77 0.30 9.87
C VAL A 130 -11.97 1.31 8.77
N GLU A 131 -10.94 2.10 8.53
CA GLU A 131 -10.95 3.04 7.41
C GLU A 131 -10.63 2.33 6.10
N LEU A 132 -11.39 2.62 5.05
CA LEU A 132 -11.07 2.19 3.70
C LEU A 132 -10.38 3.33 2.95
N VAL A 133 -9.13 3.09 2.57
CA VAL A 133 -8.31 4.09 1.91
C VAL A 133 -8.19 3.73 0.44
N CYS A 134 -8.49 4.68 -0.44
CA CYS A 134 -8.45 4.45 -1.88
C CYS A 134 -7.01 4.44 -2.43
N LEU A 135 -6.83 3.90 -3.65
CA LEU A 135 -5.53 3.79 -4.30
C LEU A 135 -4.79 5.14 -4.47
N LYS A 136 -5.50 6.27 -4.51
CA LYS A 136 -4.89 7.60 -4.67
C LYS A 136 -3.99 7.99 -3.49
N ALA A 137 -4.23 7.45 -2.29
CA ALA A 137 -3.34 7.67 -1.16
C ALA A 137 -1.91 7.15 -1.40
N GLN A 138 -1.71 6.22 -2.35
CA GLN A 138 -0.35 5.85 -2.77
C GLN A 138 0.39 6.99 -3.49
N LEU A 139 -0.33 7.94 -4.11
CA LEU A 139 0.26 9.09 -4.79
C LEU A 139 0.77 10.16 -3.82
N GLU A 140 0.25 10.18 -2.59
CA GLU A 140 0.73 11.10 -1.53
C GLU A 140 2.02 10.62 -0.87
N ARG A 141 2.49 9.41 -1.22
CA ARG A 141 3.78 8.92 -0.76
C ARG A 141 4.86 9.85 -1.28
N ARG A 142 5.70 10.33 -0.37
CA ARG A 142 6.92 11.06 -0.75
C ARG A 142 7.89 10.10 -1.42
N ILE A 143 7.84 10.06 -2.75
CA ILE A 143 8.78 9.28 -3.57
C ILE A 143 9.93 10.21 -3.92
N GLY A 144 11.12 9.88 -3.43
CA GLY A 144 12.31 10.67 -3.69
C GLY A 144 13.47 10.18 -2.86
N ARG A 145 14.67 10.57 -3.28
CA ARG A 145 15.89 10.35 -2.51
C ARG A 145 16.33 11.65 -1.88
N ILE A 146 16.97 11.54 -0.74
CA ILE A 146 17.64 12.65 -0.09
C ILE A 146 19.09 12.62 -0.52
N TYR A 147 19.62 13.74 -1.00
CA TYR A 147 21.05 13.91 -1.21
C TYR A 147 21.71 14.09 0.16
N ALA A 148 22.33 13.03 0.66
CA ALA A 148 23.02 13.00 1.95
C ALA A 148 24.37 12.28 1.82
N GLY A 149 25.31 12.59 2.73
CA GLY A 149 26.61 11.91 2.78
C GLY A 149 26.51 10.41 3.07
N GLN A 150 25.48 10.02 3.82
CA GLN A 150 25.21 8.62 4.18
C GLN A 150 24.45 7.88 3.08
N CYS A 151 24.66 6.56 3.02
CA CYS A 151 23.89 5.67 2.16
C CYS A 151 22.41 5.66 2.57
N ASP A 152 21.49 5.72 1.60
CA ASP A 152 20.05 5.61 1.85
C ASP A 152 19.52 4.16 1.69
N ALA A 153 20.32 3.26 1.12
CA ALA A 153 19.91 1.87 0.88
C ALA A 153 19.90 1.03 2.17
N ALA A 154 18.94 0.12 2.25
CA ALA A 154 18.99 -0.96 3.23
C ALA A 154 20.08 -1.98 2.82
N LEU A 155 20.85 -2.46 3.79
CA LEU A 155 21.87 -3.48 3.58
C LEU A 155 21.22 -4.73 2.97
N GLY A 156 21.80 -5.26 1.89
CA GLY A 156 21.27 -6.41 1.15
C GLY A 156 20.04 -6.13 0.27
N SER A 157 19.52 -4.91 0.24
CA SER A 157 18.49 -4.53 -0.75
C SER A 157 19.04 -4.57 -2.17
N ALA A 158 18.16 -4.61 -3.18
CA ALA A 158 18.55 -4.58 -4.59
C ALA A 158 19.43 -3.37 -4.96
N ARG A 159 19.27 -2.23 -4.27
CA ARG A 159 20.10 -1.04 -4.47
C ARG A 159 21.48 -1.14 -3.80
N CYS A 160 21.58 -1.92 -2.73
CA CYS A 160 22.83 -2.19 -2.04
C CYS A 160 23.62 -3.30 -2.74
N GLY A 161 22.98 -4.42 -3.09
CA GLY A 161 23.57 -5.52 -3.84
C GLY A 161 24.51 -6.43 -3.03
N VAL A 162 24.74 -6.15 -1.75
CA VAL A 162 25.54 -7.02 -0.88
C VAL A 162 24.81 -8.33 -0.63
N ASP A 163 25.46 -9.46 -0.92
CA ASP A 163 24.97 -10.76 -0.48
C ASP A 163 25.24 -10.96 1.01
N LEU A 164 24.18 -11.24 1.78
CA LEU A 164 24.25 -11.42 3.23
C LEU A 164 24.57 -12.86 3.63
N SER A 165 24.57 -13.81 2.69
CA SER A 165 24.78 -15.24 2.97
C SER A 165 26.14 -15.55 3.63
N GLY A 166 27.16 -14.75 3.32
CA GLY A 166 28.53 -14.88 3.85
C GLY A 166 28.91 -13.84 4.90
N ILE A 167 27.96 -13.04 5.38
CA ILE A 167 28.21 -11.94 6.33
C ILE A 167 27.72 -12.36 7.71
N HIS A 168 28.53 -12.11 8.74
CA HIS A 168 28.13 -12.38 10.11
C HIS A 168 26.86 -11.61 10.50
N ALA A 169 25.97 -12.25 11.25
CA ALA A 169 24.67 -11.67 11.64
C ALA A 169 24.79 -10.39 12.50
N ASP A 170 25.97 -10.13 13.09
CA ASP A 170 26.30 -8.95 13.88
C ASP A 170 26.98 -7.84 13.07
N ALA A 171 27.18 -8.02 11.75
CA ALA A 171 27.77 -6.99 10.90
C ALA A 171 26.90 -5.74 10.83
N VAL A 172 27.41 -4.64 11.41
CA VAL A 172 26.71 -3.35 11.42
C VAL A 172 27.09 -2.51 10.20
N CYS A 173 26.09 -2.14 9.40
CA CYS A 173 26.19 -1.10 8.37
C CYS A 173 25.79 0.25 8.97
N ASP A 174 26.78 1.11 9.22
CA ASP A 174 26.59 2.50 9.70
C ASP A 174 26.25 3.50 8.57
N LYS A 175 26.14 2.98 7.33
CA LYS A 175 25.82 3.73 6.11
C LYS A 175 26.87 4.77 5.69
N THR A 176 28.09 4.70 6.21
CA THR A 176 29.21 5.54 5.75
C THR A 176 29.93 4.91 4.55
N PHE A 177 30.58 5.75 3.73
CA PHE A 177 31.31 5.28 2.55
C PHE A 177 32.52 4.42 2.94
N GLU A 178 33.24 4.82 3.98
CA GLU A 178 34.42 4.10 4.47
C GLU A 178 34.08 2.70 4.97
N THR A 179 32.99 2.54 5.74
CA THR A 179 32.50 1.22 6.15
C THR A 179 32.02 0.39 4.95
N CYS A 180 31.34 1.01 3.98
CA CYS A 180 30.87 0.32 2.77
C CYS A 180 32.05 -0.24 1.94
N GLN A 181 33.14 0.51 1.84
CA GLN A 181 34.35 0.09 1.16
C GLN A 181 35.12 -0.96 1.97
N SER A 182 35.45 -0.68 3.22
CA SER A 182 36.36 -1.49 4.03
C SER A 182 35.73 -2.82 4.50
N LYS A 183 34.48 -2.80 4.96
CA LYS A 183 33.81 -4.00 5.49
C LYS A 183 33.10 -4.82 4.42
N PHE A 184 32.51 -4.16 3.43
CA PHE A 184 31.65 -4.80 2.45
C PHE A 184 32.24 -4.82 1.04
N SER A 185 33.35 -4.13 0.77
CA SER A 185 33.94 -4.00 -0.57
C SER A 185 32.92 -3.58 -1.64
N ASN A 186 31.96 -2.74 -1.25
CA ASN A 186 30.78 -2.41 -2.06
C ASN A 186 30.64 -0.90 -2.35
N GLN A 187 31.77 -0.20 -2.49
CA GLN A 187 31.81 1.23 -2.77
C GLN A 187 31.11 1.61 -4.09
N VAL A 188 31.12 0.72 -5.09
CA VAL A 188 30.51 0.94 -6.41
C VAL A 188 28.99 1.08 -6.31
N ASN A 189 28.36 0.33 -5.39
CA ASN A 189 26.91 0.41 -5.16
C ASN A 189 26.56 1.33 -3.99
N PHE A 190 27.47 2.19 -3.53
CA PHE A 190 27.17 3.15 -2.47
C PHE A 190 26.09 4.12 -2.95
N GLN A 191 24.99 4.20 -2.21
CA GLN A 191 23.83 4.99 -2.60
C GLN A 191 23.76 6.36 -1.89
N GLY A 192 24.85 6.82 -1.28
CA GLY A 192 24.97 8.16 -0.73
C GLY A 192 25.87 9.06 -1.58
N PHE A 193 26.14 10.27 -1.08
CA PHE A 193 26.96 11.28 -1.73
C PHE A 193 28.14 11.67 -0.83
N PRO A 194 29.23 10.87 -0.79
CA PRO A 194 30.28 11.01 0.22
C PRO A 194 31.04 12.34 0.16
N HIS A 195 31.04 13.00 -1.00
CA HIS A 195 31.71 14.28 -1.22
C HIS A 195 30.74 15.47 -1.23
N LEU A 196 29.50 15.29 -0.75
CA LEU A 196 28.52 16.36 -0.68
C LEU A 196 29.06 17.49 0.22
N PRO A 197 29.30 18.70 -0.31
CA PRO A 197 29.77 19.81 0.50
C PRO A 197 28.71 20.22 1.53
N GLY A 198 29.15 20.48 2.77
CA GLY A 198 28.27 21.04 3.80
C GLY A 198 27.82 22.47 3.47
N MET A 199 26.78 22.94 4.15
CA MET A 199 26.23 24.28 3.95
C MET A 199 27.28 25.39 4.14
N ASP A 200 28.21 25.21 5.09
CA ASP A 200 29.30 26.15 5.32
C ASP A 200 30.20 26.32 4.10
N ALA A 201 30.48 25.24 3.36
CA ALA A 201 31.28 25.31 2.14
C ALA A 201 30.55 26.06 1.01
N VAL A 202 29.22 25.96 0.96
CA VAL A 202 28.38 26.66 -0.03
C VAL A 202 28.32 28.16 0.26
N ILE A 203 28.24 28.54 1.54
CA ILE A 203 28.18 29.95 1.96
C ILE A 203 29.57 30.58 1.99
N SER A 204 30.62 29.79 2.22
CA SER A 204 32.00 30.28 2.26
C SER A 204 32.42 30.84 0.90
N GLY A 205 32.81 32.12 0.89
CA GLY A 205 33.53 32.71 -0.24
C GLY A 205 35.02 32.37 -0.21
N PRO A 206 35.74 32.59 -1.32
CA PRO A 206 37.19 32.41 -1.35
C PRO A 206 37.87 33.38 -0.37
N SER A 207 38.73 32.85 0.49
CA SER A 207 39.56 33.63 1.42
C SER A 207 40.98 33.75 0.89
N ALA A 208 41.54 34.96 0.90
CA ALA A 208 42.94 35.18 0.55
C ALA A 208 43.93 34.51 1.53
N ASN A 209 43.48 34.24 2.76
CA ASN A 209 44.27 33.59 3.81
C ASN A 209 43.97 32.07 3.93
N GLY A 210 43.26 31.49 2.96
CA GLY A 210 42.92 30.06 2.93
C GLY A 210 43.82 29.24 1.99
N ILE A 211 43.86 27.92 2.20
CA ILE A 211 44.48 26.97 1.27
C ILE A 211 43.58 26.86 0.03
N ASN A 212 44.07 27.37 -1.10
CA ASN A 212 43.35 27.42 -2.39
C ASN A 212 44.13 26.65 -3.48
N ASP A 213 44.54 25.42 -3.19
CA ASP A 213 45.36 24.58 -4.06
C ASP A 213 44.55 23.54 -4.86
N GLY A 214 43.24 23.44 -4.63
CA GLY A 214 42.34 22.49 -5.28
C GLY A 214 42.35 21.09 -4.68
N GLY A 215 42.92 20.90 -3.47
CA GLY A 215 42.91 19.63 -2.75
C GLY A 215 41.54 19.22 -2.19
N ALA A 216 41.44 17.95 -1.75
CA ALA A 216 40.30 17.48 -0.97
C ALA A 216 40.27 18.19 0.40
N ARG A 217 39.08 18.52 0.87
CA ARG A 217 38.84 19.12 2.20
C ARG A 217 38.60 18.05 3.24
#